data_AF-A0A5C6X6W1-F1
#
_entry.id   AF-A0A5C6X6W1-F1
#
_cell.length_a   1.000
_cell.length_b   1.000
_cell.length_c   1.000
_cell.angle_alpha   90.00
_cell.angle_beta   90.00
_cell.angle_gamma   90.00
#
_symmetry.space_group_name_H-M   'P 1'
#
loop_
_entity.id
_entity.type
_entity.pdbx_description
1 polymer ?
#
loop_
_entity_poly.entity_id
_entity_poly.type
_entity_poly.pdbx_seq_one_letter_code
_entity_poly.pdbx_strand_id
1 'polypeptide(L)'
;MLRAAAGECIKVQLINELPEEMPPSSLHFNFNPPIVDKFNTNQIRTSNHVSLQPQFVTHAHDAHRGGGANVGLNDAQTVPPGEEREFDWYAGVWTQGSKGIVATPIEFGAINLRSMADVVNHGVHGAMGALIVEPVGATWVSDAGTDAQATVSYVDTYGDERSFREFVMVLQDEIALHSGNPVFQGGDPLQPTVLRNNVGADDAEESGHKGFNYRTEPLWARLGVAPEFDENALNDLQQRDLLSSLVHGDPATPVFRAEPGDNLRVRVLLPSGHPRQHAVGLTGAKWPVATAQTGSFSQVLGANDSTFYTGSDGGLAAGKASNLIPLHGAGGPFKVEGDYLLYDQASIYLYGGTWGLVRVAETPVLAGASEGDDGGATASSDEASEER
;
A
#
# COMPACT_ATOMS: atom_id res chain seq x y z
N MET A 1 -4.00 -6.87 2.53
CA MET A 1 -2.57 -7.23 2.45
C MET A 1 -2.42 -8.65 2.93
N LEU A 2 -1.54 -9.43 2.30
CA LEU A 2 -1.21 -10.80 2.73
C LEU A 2 0.28 -10.84 3.11
N ARG A 3 0.63 -11.64 4.12
CA ARG A 3 2.02 -11.86 4.52
C ARG A 3 2.27 -13.34 4.75
N ALA A 4 3.43 -13.83 4.35
CA ALA A 4 3.87 -15.21 4.51
C ALA A 4 5.39 -15.22 4.73
N ALA A 5 5.90 -16.23 5.45
CA ALA A 5 7.33 -16.48 5.49
C ALA A 5 7.77 -17.23 4.23
N ALA A 6 9.00 -16.98 3.77
CA ALA A 6 9.59 -17.76 2.69
C ALA A 6 9.56 -19.26 3.02
N GLY A 7 9.14 -20.08 2.05
CA GLY A 7 8.98 -21.52 2.20
C GLY A 7 7.60 -21.98 2.66
N GLU A 8 6.68 -21.07 2.96
CA GLU A 8 5.29 -21.43 3.29
C GLU A 8 4.43 -21.65 2.05
N CYS A 9 3.42 -22.52 2.19
CA CYS A 9 2.31 -22.62 1.25
C CYS A 9 1.23 -21.62 1.66
N ILE A 10 0.82 -20.77 0.73
CA ILE A 10 -0.17 -19.71 0.92
C ILE A 10 -1.47 -20.20 0.29
N LYS A 11 -2.51 -20.36 1.11
CA LYS A 11 -3.86 -20.69 0.66
C LYS A 11 -4.74 -19.45 0.79
N VAL A 12 -5.34 -18.99 -0.30
CA VAL A 12 -6.21 -17.80 -0.31
C VAL A 12 -7.58 -18.18 -0.84
N GLN A 13 -8.61 -18.02 -0.02
CA GLN A 13 -9.99 -18.10 -0.47
C GLN A 13 -10.43 -16.71 -0.93
N LEU A 14 -10.68 -16.55 -2.22
CA LEU A 14 -11.24 -15.34 -2.81
C LEU A 14 -12.74 -15.53 -2.96
N ILE A 15 -13.52 -14.71 -2.27
CA ILE A 15 -14.99 -14.66 -2.37
C ILE A 15 -15.35 -13.42 -3.17
N ASN A 16 -16.22 -13.57 -4.17
CA ASN A 16 -16.66 -12.44 -4.97
C ASN A 16 -17.98 -11.87 -4.46
N GLU A 17 -17.90 -10.73 -3.78
CA GLU A 17 -19.06 -10.01 -3.26
C GLU A 17 -19.57 -8.88 -4.20
N LEU A 18 -19.03 -8.79 -5.43
CA LEU A 18 -19.55 -7.84 -6.42
C LEU A 18 -20.99 -8.20 -6.83
N PRO A 19 -21.82 -7.20 -7.19
CA PRO A 19 -23.17 -7.45 -7.67
C PRO A 19 -23.18 -8.13 -9.05
N GLU A 20 -24.26 -8.85 -9.37
CA GLU A 20 -24.48 -9.40 -10.71
C GLU A 20 -24.48 -8.30 -11.79
N GLU A 21 -25.04 -7.14 -11.47
CA GLU A 21 -25.02 -5.97 -12.35
C GLU A 21 -24.16 -4.87 -11.71
N MET A 22 -23.00 -4.59 -12.33
CA MET A 22 -22.16 -3.48 -11.91
C MET A 22 -22.87 -2.14 -12.11
N PRO A 23 -22.70 -1.18 -11.19
CA PRO A 23 -23.22 0.16 -11.37
C PRO A 23 -22.61 0.82 -12.62
N PRO A 24 -23.30 1.81 -13.21
CA PRO A 24 -22.75 2.56 -14.33
C PRO A 24 -21.42 3.23 -13.95
N SER A 25 -20.52 3.36 -14.93
CA SER A 25 -19.18 3.94 -14.83
C SER A 25 -19.12 5.43 -14.43
N SER A 26 -20.26 6.05 -14.13
CA SER A 26 -20.37 7.47 -13.78
C SER A 26 -20.16 7.77 -12.29
N LEU A 27 -19.78 6.79 -11.48
CA LEU A 27 -19.62 6.97 -10.02
C LEU A 27 -18.22 7.45 -9.60
N HIS A 28 -17.34 7.76 -10.55
CA HIS A 28 -15.97 8.20 -10.29
C HIS A 28 -15.46 9.08 -11.44
N PHE A 29 -14.42 9.88 -11.17
CA PHE A 29 -13.74 10.67 -12.19
C PHE A 29 -12.42 10.05 -12.67
N ASN A 30 -12.18 8.78 -12.37
CA ASN A 30 -11.01 8.05 -12.89
C ASN A 30 -10.93 8.16 -14.42
N PHE A 31 -9.72 8.34 -14.92
CA PHE A 31 -9.41 8.55 -16.32
C PHE A 31 -8.10 7.86 -16.68
N ASN A 32 -8.17 6.84 -17.53
CA ASN A 32 -6.98 6.25 -18.14
C ASN A 32 -6.82 6.85 -19.54
N PRO A 33 -5.62 7.34 -19.92
CA PRO A 33 -5.39 7.87 -21.25
C PRO A 33 -5.94 6.95 -22.36
N PRO A 34 -6.64 7.52 -23.36
CA PRO A 34 -7.20 6.76 -24.47
C PRO A 34 -6.10 5.99 -25.21
N ILE A 35 -6.20 4.66 -25.26
CA ILE A 35 -5.34 3.83 -26.13
C ILE A 35 -5.63 4.12 -27.62
N VAL A 36 -6.86 4.56 -27.92
CA VAL A 36 -7.31 4.98 -29.26
C VAL A 36 -8.19 6.23 -29.15
N ASP A 37 -8.14 7.09 -30.17
CA ASP A 37 -8.94 8.33 -30.20
C ASP A 37 -10.42 8.08 -29.84
N LYS A 38 -10.95 8.89 -28.91
CA LYS A 38 -12.34 8.88 -28.41
C LYS A 38 -12.76 7.65 -27.59
N PHE A 39 -11.80 6.82 -27.16
CA PHE A 39 -12.05 5.71 -26.24
C PHE A 39 -11.66 6.07 -24.81
N ASN A 40 -12.59 6.01 -23.87
CA ASN A 40 -12.30 6.27 -22.45
C ASN A 40 -12.63 5.02 -21.63
N THR A 41 -11.88 4.75 -20.55
CA THR A 41 -12.14 3.62 -19.65
C THR A 41 -13.55 3.62 -19.09
N ASN A 42 -14.16 4.78 -18.87
CA ASN A 42 -15.56 4.89 -18.46
C ASN A 42 -16.56 4.39 -19.53
N GLN A 43 -16.14 4.13 -20.76
CA GLN A 43 -16.98 3.52 -21.80
C GLN A 43 -16.94 1.99 -21.76
N ILE A 44 -16.02 1.40 -20.99
CA ILE A 44 -15.92 -0.04 -20.79
C ILE A 44 -16.76 -0.40 -19.58
N ARG A 45 -17.62 -1.41 -19.73
CA ARG A 45 -18.33 -1.98 -18.58
C ARG A 45 -17.32 -2.71 -17.68
N THR A 46 -17.23 -2.31 -16.42
CA THR A 46 -16.47 -3.02 -15.39
C THR A 46 -16.99 -4.45 -15.25
N SER A 47 -16.08 -5.41 -15.21
CA SER A 47 -16.43 -6.81 -14.94
C SER A 47 -16.98 -6.98 -13.53
N ASN A 48 -17.98 -7.85 -13.39
CA ASN A 48 -18.44 -8.35 -12.10
C ASN A 48 -17.71 -9.63 -11.67
N HIS A 49 -16.86 -10.20 -12.53
CA HIS A 49 -15.97 -11.30 -12.14
C HIS A 49 -14.69 -10.73 -11.54
N VAL A 50 -14.18 -11.34 -10.48
CA VAL A 50 -12.90 -10.98 -9.85
C VAL A 50 -11.86 -12.08 -10.02
N SER A 51 -10.59 -11.73 -9.86
CA SER A 51 -9.53 -12.71 -9.66
C SER A 51 -8.39 -12.12 -8.85
N LEU A 52 -7.43 -12.97 -8.49
CA LEU A 52 -6.26 -12.57 -7.73
C LEU A 52 -5.03 -13.24 -8.34
N GLN A 53 -4.03 -12.45 -8.70
CA GLN A 53 -2.78 -12.91 -9.29
C GLN A 53 -1.58 -12.25 -8.59
N PRO A 54 -0.68 -13.03 -7.97
CA PRO A 54 0.63 -12.57 -7.52
C PRO A 54 1.66 -12.64 -8.66
N GLN A 55 2.78 -11.95 -8.46
CA GLN A 55 3.99 -12.11 -9.26
C GLN A 55 4.97 -13.05 -8.52
N PHE A 56 5.85 -13.76 -9.24
CA PHE A 56 6.97 -14.58 -8.71
C PHE A 56 6.67 -15.90 -7.98
N VAL A 57 5.68 -15.97 -7.08
CA VAL A 57 5.45 -17.19 -6.28
C VAL A 57 5.16 -18.41 -7.15
N THR A 58 5.59 -19.60 -6.71
CA THR A 58 5.33 -20.82 -7.48
C THR A 58 3.82 -21.08 -7.53
N HIS A 59 3.35 -21.58 -8.68
CA HIS A 59 1.95 -21.70 -9.10
C HIS A 59 1.20 -20.40 -9.43
N ALA A 60 1.81 -19.22 -9.30
CA ALA A 60 1.22 -17.95 -9.76
C ALA A 60 0.87 -17.91 -11.26
N HIS A 61 1.40 -18.85 -12.05
CA HIS A 61 1.14 -19.01 -13.48
C HIS A 61 0.58 -20.39 -13.83
N ASP A 62 0.20 -21.18 -12.82
CA ASP A 62 -0.46 -22.46 -13.05
C ASP A 62 -1.90 -22.21 -13.49
N ALA A 63 -2.16 -22.52 -14.76
CA ALA A 63 -3.44 -22.28 -15.41
C ALA A 63 -4.59 -23.12 -14.84
N HIS A 64 -4.33 -24.08 -13.94
CA HIS A 64 -5.35 -24.87 -13.27
C HIS A 64 -5.55 -24.50 -11.79
N ARG A 65 -4.56 -23.89 -11.13
CA ARG A 65 -4.52 -23.82 -9.65
C ARG A 65 -4.25 -22.44 -9.05
N GLY A 66 -3.59 -21.54 -9.77
CA GLY A 66 -3.05 -20.34 -9.13
C GLY A 66 -2.86 -19.13 -10.03
N GLY A 67 -3.21 -19.25 -11.31
CA GLY A 67 -2.91 -18.25 -12.33
C GLY A 67 -3.76 -16.98 -12.28
N GLY A 68 -5.02 -17.10 -11.85
CA GLY A 68 -5.97 -15.98 -11.74
C GLY A 68 -6.37 -15.33 -13.08
N ALA A 69 -5.85 -15.80 -14.22
CA ALA A 69 -6.09 -15.23 -15.55
C ALA A 69 -6.65 -16.29 -16.51
N ASN A 70 -7.63 -15.91 -17.33
CA ASN A 70 -8.14 -16.75 -18.42
C ASN A 70 -7.27 -16.53 -19.65
N VAL A 71 -6.51 -17.54 -20.06
CA VAL A 71 -5.58 -17.48 -21.20
C VAL A 71 -5.68 -18.78 -22.00
N GLY A 72 -6.07 -18.67 -23.26
CA GLY A 72 -6.14 -19.81 -24.18
C GLY A 72 -7.24 -20.79 -23.81
N LEU A 73 -6.86 -22.06 -23.57
CA LEU A 73 -7.78 -23.17 -23.32
C LEU A 73 -7.84 -23.60 -21.84
N ASN A 74 -7.44 -22.73 -20.92
CA ASN A 74 -7.51 -23.07 -19.50
C ASN A 74 -8.94 -23.01 -18.96
N ASP A 75 -9.16 -23.74 -17.87
CA ASP A 75 -10.41 -23.62 -17.11
C ASP A 75 -10.53 -22.20 -16.57
N ALA A 76 -11.76 -21.68 -16.47
CA ALA A 76 -12.00 -20.32 -15.99
C ALA A 76 -11.34 -20.10 -14.61
N GLN A 77 -10.40 -19.17 -14.53
CA GLN A 77 -9.64 -18.76 -13.35
C GLN A 77 -10.26 -17.54 -12.65
N THR A 78 -11.25 -16.89 -13.26
CA THR A 78 -12.01 -15.78 -12.65
C THR A 78 -13.22 -16.29 -11.87
N VAL A 79 -13.64 -15.55 -10.84
CA VAL A 79 -14.71 -15.91 -9.90
C VAL A 79 -15.93 -15.06 -10.20
N PRO A 80 -17.10 -15.63 -10.56
CA PRO A 80 -18.34 -14.87 -10.77
C PRO A 80 -18.92 -14.35 -9.44
N PRO A 81 -19.86 -13.39 -9.48
CA PRO A 81 -20.59 -12.91 -8.30
C PRO A 81 -21.16 -14.03 -7.43
N GLY A 82 -21.00 -13.92 -6.11
CA GLY A 82 -21.55 -14.86 -5.12
C GLY A 82 -20.79 -16.17 -4.98
N GLU A 83 -19.80 -16.43 -5.82
CA GLU A 83 -18.97 -17.64 -5.78
C GLU A 83 -17.62 -17.38 -5.11
N GLU A 84 -16.90 -18.47 -4.86
CA GLU A 84 -15.55 -18.44 -4.27
C GLU A 84 -14.57 -19.33 -5.02
N ARG A 85 -13.27 -19.05 -4.84
CA ARG A 85 -12.17 -19.89 -5.33
C ARG A 85 -11.01 -19.89 -4.35
N GLU A 86 -10.43 -21.05 -4.14
CA GLU A 86 -9.13 -21.20 -3.47
C GLU A 86 -7.97 -21.03 -4.47
N PHE A 87 -6.96 -20.27 -4.06
CA PHE A 87 -5.66 -20.16 -4.72
C PHE A 87 -4.59 -20.77 -3.84
N ASP A 88 -3.73 -21.60 -4.43
CA ASP A 88 -2.60 -22.23 -3.75
C ASP A 88 -1.28 -21.72 -4.34
N TRP A 89 -0.46 -21.06 -3.51
CA TRP A 89 0.87 -20.58 -3.88
C TRP A 89 1.94 -21.11 -2.94
N TYR A 90 3.18 -21.12 -3.41
CA TYR A 90 4.34 -21.41 -2.57
C TYR A 90 5.31 -20.23 -2.59
N ALA A 91 5.69 -19.76 -1.39
CA ALA A 91 6.59 -18.63 -1.15
C ALA A 91 8.05 -19.00 -1.44
N GLY A 92 8.33 -19.32 -2.70
CA GLY A 92 9.64 -19.74 -3.17
C GLY A 92 9.57 -20.28 -4.59
N VAL A 93 10.62 -21.00 -5.01
CA VAL A 93 10.75 -21.57 -6.36
C VAL A 93 10.86 -23.08 -6.28
N TRP A 94 10.13 -23.77 -7.16
CA TRP A 94 10.30 -25.21 -7.39
C TRP A 94 11.18 -25.46 -8.61
N THR A 95 12.18 -26.33 -8.45
CA THR A 95 13.06 -26.74 -9.56
C THR A 95 13.09 -28.26 -9.68
N GLN A 96 13.29 -28.76 -10.90
CA GLN A 96 13.46 -30.19 -11.14
C GLN A 96 14.89 -30.61 -10.76
N GLY A 97 15.04 -31.33 -9.67
CA GLY A 97 16.30 -31.98 -9.28
C GLY A 97 16.43 -33.40 -9.84
N SER A 98 17.61 -34.00 -9.64
CA SER A 98 17.89 -35.37 -10.10
C SER A 98 17.07 -36.47 -9.41
N LYS A 99 16.47 -36.15 -8.25
CA LYS A 99 15.66 -37.07 -7.42
C LYS A 99 14.21 -36.63 -7.25
N GLY A 100 13.76 -35.59 -7.96
CA GLY A 100 12.42 -35.03 -7.83
C GLY A 100 12.42 -33.50 -7.71
N ILE A 101 11.27 -32.94 -7.35
CA ILE A 101 11.09 -31.49 -7.17
C ILE A 101 11.86 -31.03 -5.92
N VAL A 102 12.64 -29.95 -6.06
CA VAL A 102 13.31 -29.25 -4.97
C VAL A 102 12.61 -27.93 -4.75
N ALA A 103 11.97 -27.78 -3.59
CA ALA A 103 11.34 -26.54 -3.16
C ALA A 103 12.38 -25.67 -2.43
N THR A 104 12.64 -24.48 -2.96
CA THR A 104 13.61 -23.53 -2.41
C THR A 104 12.86 -22.30 -1.89
N PRO A 105 12.87 -22.04 -0.57
CA PRO A 105 12.33 -20.81 0.00
C PRO A 105 13.03 -19.57 -0.58
N ILE A 106 12.28 -18.54 -0.94
CA ILE A 106 12.84 -17.26 -1.39
C ILE A 106 12.09 -16.12 -0.71
N GLU A 107 12.83 -15.25 -0.04
CA GLU A 107 12.32 -13.96 0.43
C GLU A 107 12.18 -13.02 -0.77
N PHE A 108 10.96 -12.89 -1.29
CA PHE A 108 10.66 -11.98 -2.39
C PHE A 108 10.40 -10.54 -1.91
N GLY A 109 10.08 -10.35 -0.63
CA GLY A 109 9.59 -9.07 -0.11
C GLY A 109 8.26 -8.71 -0.76
N ALA A 110 8.17 -7.50 -1.32
CA ALA A 110 6.98 -6.95 -1.93
C ALA A 110 6.59 -7.63 -3.26
N ILE A 111 5.36 -8.13 -3.34
CA ILE A 111 4.75 -8.71 -4.54
C ILE A 111 3.39 -8.04 -4.79
N ASN A 112 3.18 -7.55 -6.01
CA ASN A 112 1.89 -7.01 -6.40
C ASN A 112 0.84 -8.11 -6.47
N LEU A 113 -0.33 -7.84 -5.89
CA LEU A 113 -1.55 -8.60 -6.14
C LEU A 113 -2.45 -7.77 -7.04
N ARG A 114 -2.85 -8.34 -8.17
CA ARG A 114 -3.74 -7.69 -9.14
C ARG A 114 -4.86 -8.62 -9.57
N SER A 115 -5.99 -8.03 -9.94
CA SER A 115 -7.03 -8.77 -10.65
C SER A 115 -6.69 -8.87 -12.13
N MET A 116 -6.89 -10.06 -12.69
CA MET A 116 -6.79 -10.34 -14.13
C MET A 116 -8.16 -10.63 -14.76
N ALA A 117 -9.24 -10.58 -13.98
CA ALA A 117 -10.60 -10.71 -14.48
C ALA A 117 -11.07 -9.47 -15.27
N ASP A 118 -10.49 -8.31 -14.97
CA ASP A 118 -10.64 -7.06 -15.70
C ASP A 118 -9.34 -6.27 -15.53
N VAL A 119 -8.50 -6.30 -16.55
CA VAL A 119 -7.19 -5.65 -16.53
C VAL A 119 -7.25 -4.15 -16.74
N VAL A 120 -8.45 -3.60 -17.03
CA VAL A 120 -8.65 -2.20 -17.34
C VAL A 120 -9.26 -1.46 -16.15
N ASN A 121 -10.39 -1.94 -15.62
CA ASN A 121 -11.14 -1.20 -14.62
C ASN A 121 -10.80 -1.57 -13.17
N HIS A 122 -10.40 -2.82 -12.88
CA HIS A 122 -10.22 -3.24 -11.48
C HIS A 122 -9.12 -2.46 -10.76
N GLY A 123 -8.02 -2.15 -11.45
CA GLY A 123 -6.96 -1.31 -10.91
C GLY A 123 -7.48 0.05 -10.45
N VAL A 124 -8.16 0.78 -11.34
CA VAL A 124 -8.68 2.13 -11.05
C VAL A 124 -9.77 2.12 -9.98
N HIS A 125 -10.48 1.01 -9.82
CA HIS A 125 -11.47 0.82 -8.76
C HIS A 125 -10.91 0.23 -7.47
N GLY A 126 -9.58 0.06 -7.38
CA GLY A 126 -8.96 -0.36 -6.14
C GLY A 126 -8.96 -1.87 -5.89
N ALA A 127 -9.30 -2.71 -6.86
CA ALA A 127 -9.13 -4.16 -6.76
C ALA A 127 -7.65 -4.55 -7.00
N MET A 128 -6.84 -4.23 -6.00
CA MET A 128 -5.40 -4.42 -5.95
C MET A 128 -4.95 -4.77 -4.52
N GLY A 129 -3.71 -5.23 -4.37
CA GLY A 129 -3.16 -5.50 -3.05
C GLY A 129 -1.68 -5.80 -3.08
N ALA A 130 -1.19 -6.25 -1.92
CA ALA A 130 0.19 -6.64 -1.71
C ALA A 130 0.25 -8.01 -1.04
N LEU A 131 1.16 -8.85 -1.53
CA LEU A 131 1.68 -10.03 -0.84
C LEU A 131 3.11 -9.71 -0.41
N ILE A 132 3.40 -9.86 0.87
CA ILE A 132 4.74 -9.68 1.42
C ILE A 132 5.31 -11.05 1.80
N VAL A 133 6.42 -11.43 1.18
CA VAL A 133 7.15 -12.66 1.52
C VAL A 133 8.38 -12.32 2.34
N GLU A 134 8.31 -12.63 3.63
CA GLU A 134 9.32 -12.34 4.64
C GLU A 134 10.41 -13.42 4.71
N PRO A 135 11.50 -13.20 5.49
CA PRO A 135 12.50 -14.22 5.71
C PRO A 135 11.91 -15.56 6.19
N VAL A 136 12.66 -16.64 5.97
CA VAL A 136 12.26 -17.98 6.43
C VAL A 136 12.04 -17.97 7.95
N GLY A 137 10.90 -18.52 8.38
CA GLY A 137 10.54 -18.61 9.81
C GLY A 137 10.25 -17.25 10.47
N ALA A 138 10.06 -16.19 9.68
CA ALA A 138 9.70 -14.89 10.23
C ALA A 138 8.33 -14.91 10.91
N THR A 139 8.22 -14.12 11.98
CA THR A 139 6.97 -13.78 12.65
C THR A 139 6.81 -12.27 12.67
N TRP A 140 5.58 -11.78 12.78
CA TRP A 140 5.31 -10.35 12.72
C TRP A 140 4.16 -9.94 13.62
N VAL A 141 4.22 -8.69 14.07
CA VAL A 141 3.15 -8.04 14.82
C VAL A 141 2.78 -6.75 14.07
N SER A 142 1.58 -6.72 13.51
CA SER A 142 1.01 -5.50 12.89
C SER A 142 0.63 -4.48 13.97
N ASP A 143 0.68 -3.20 13.62
CA ASP A 143 0.18 -2.15 14.49
C ASP A 143 -1.35 -2.17 14.60
N ALA A 144 -1.87 -1.70 15.74
CA ALA A 144 -3.30 -1.56 15.93
C ALA A 144 -3.93 -0.68 14.83
N GLY A 145 -4.94 -1.21 14.15
CA GLY A 145 -5.70 -0.50 13.12
C GLY A 145 -5.05 -0.47 11.73
N THR A 146 -3.91 -1.15 11.50
CA THR A 146 -3.30 -1.21 10.17
C THR A 146 -2.37 -2.41 9.98
N ASP A 147 -2.51 -3.11 8.85
CA ASP A 147 -1.54 -4.15 8.43
C ASP A 147 -0.37 -3.61 7.61
N ALA A 148 -0.43 -2.32 7.22
CA ALA A 148 0.58 -1.67 6.40
C ALA A 148 1.88 -1.32 7.15
N GLN A 149 1.96 -1.60 8.44
CA GLN A 149 3.20 -1.52 9.19
C GLN A 149 3.24 -2.57 10.29
N ALA A 150 4.41 -3.17 10.48
CA ALA A 150 4.59 -4.26 11.41
C ALA A 150 6.04 -4.31 11.91
N THR A 151 6.24 -4.91 13.07
CA THR A 151 7.56 -5.34 13.51
C THR A 151 7.75 -6.81 13.16
N VAL A 152 8.76 -7.10 12.36
CA VAL A 152 9.06 -8.45 11.86
C VAL A 152 10.30 -8.98 12.57
N SER A 153 10.25 -10.22 13.06
CA SER A 153 11.36 -10.89 13.76
C SER A 153 11.64 -12.24 13.12
N TYR A 154 12.92 -12.58 12.96
CA TYR A 154 13.37 -13.82 12.33
C TYR A 154 14.78 -14.20 12.80
N VAL A 155 15.22 -15.42 12.48
CA VAL A 155 16.60 -15.88 12.69
C VAL A 155 17.32 -15.89 11.35
N ASP A 156 18.46 -15.21 11.24
CA ASP A 156 19.21 -15.16 9.99
C ASP A 156 20.00 -16.47 9.71
N THR A 157 20.65 -16.55 8.55
CA THR A 157 21.48 -17.71 8.16
C THR A 157 22.62 -18.02 9.13
N TYR A 158 23.05 -17.05 9.95
CA TYR A 158 24.11 -17.23 10.95
C TYR A 158 23.57 -17.66 12.31
N GLY A 159 22.24 -17.75 12.46
CA GLY A 159 21.59 -18.11 13.72
C GLY A 159 21.33 -16.92 14.64
N ASP A 160 21.54 -15.69 14.19
CA ASP A 160 21.28 -14.49 15.00
C ASP A 160 19.80 -14.09 14.90
N GLU A 161 19.21 -13.72 16.04
CA GLU A 161 17.91 -13.08 16.07
C GLU A 161 18.00 -11.67 15.46
N ARG A 162 17.11 -11.39 14.52
CA ARG A 162 17.01 -10.12 13.80
C ARG A 162 15.59 -9.61 13.88
N SER A 163 15.46 -8.28 13.91
CA SER A 163 14.19 -7.60 13.73
C SER A 163 14.33 -6.37 12.85
N PHE A 164 13.23 -6.01 12.20
CA PHE A 164 13.09 -4.75 11.49
C PHE A 164 11.65 -4.25 11.58
N ARG A 165 11.52 -2.94 11.43
CA ARG A 165 10.26 -2.24 11.27
C ARG A 165 9.92 -2.17 9.78
N GLU A 166 8.77 -2.72 9.41
CA GLU A 166 8.27 -2.75 8.05
C GLU A 166 7.23 -1.67 7.80
N PHE A 167 7.34 -1.00 6.65
CA PHE A 167 6.32 -0.13 6.09
C PHE A 167 5.93 -0.61 4.70
N VAL A 168 4.63 -0.72 4.42
CA VAL A 168 4.13 -1.18 3.13
C VAL A 168 3.25 -0.11 2.50
N MET A 169 3.65 0.32 1.32
CA MET A 169 3.06 1.40 0.58
C MET A 169 2.64 0.91 -0.81
N VAL A 170 1.33 0.84 -1.03
CA VAL A 170 0.73 0.59 -2.33
C VAL A 170 0.42 1.93 -2.97
N LEU A 171 1.25 2.33 -3.93
CA LEU A 171 0.99 3.42 -4.86
C LEU A 171 -0.22 3.07 -5.72
N GLN A 172 -1.05 4.06 -5.99
CA GLN A 172 -2.23 3.91 -6.80
C GLN A 172 -2.42 5.11 -7.69
N ASP A 173 -2.75 4.81 -8.94
CA ASP A 173 -3.25 5.78 -9.88
C ASP A 173 -4.77 5.69 -9.96
N GLU A 174 -5.38 6.84 -10.23
CA GLU A 174 -6.83 6.95 -10.45
C GLU A 174 -7.65 6.51 -9.23
N ILE A 175 -7.30 6.97 -8.04
CA ILE A 175 -8.12 6.75 -6.85
C ILE A 175 -9.45 7.49 -7.03
N ALA A 176 -10.55 6.75 -6.96
CA ALA A 176 -11.89 7.33 -6.90
C ALA A 176 -12.09 8.03 -5.55
N LEU A 177 -11.81 9.34 -5.49
CA LEU A 177 -11.87 10.10 -4.25
C LEU A 177 -13.30 10.46 -3.86
N HIS A 178 -13.54 10.34 -2.56
CA HIS A 178 -14.74 10.84 -1.92
C HIS A 178 -14.35 11.76 -0.77
N SER A 179 -15.11 12.83 -0.56
CA SER A 179 -15.01 13.64 0.66
C SER A 179 -16.37 14.05 1.18
N GLY A 180 -16.51 14.01 2.51
CA GLY A 180 -17.65 14.57 3.23
C GLY A 180 -17.54 16.08 3.45
N ASN A 181 -16.42 16.72 3.10
CA ASN A 181 -16.23 18.16 3.27
C ASN A 181 -16.87 18.94 2.11
N PRO A 182 -17.92 19.76 2.35
CA PRO A 182 -18.62 20.50 1.30
C PRO A 182 -17.74 21.46 0.49
N VAL A 183 -16.60 21.90 1.05
CA VAL A 183 -15.63 22.77 0.36
C VAL A 183 -15.09 22.10 -0.91
N PHE A 184 -14.92 20.78 -0.89
CA PHE A 184 -14.35 20.03 -2.01
C PHE A 184 -15.43 19.48 -2.96
N GLN A 185 -16.71 19.60 -2.57
CA GLN A 185 -17.81 19.01 -3.32
C GLN A 185 -18.20 19.94 -4.49
N GLY A 186 -17.64 19.64 -5.66
CA GLY A 186 -17.75 20.45 -6.87
C GLY A 186 -18.63 19.83 -7.95
N GLY A 187 -19.96 19.82 -7.76
CA GLY A 187 -20.86 19.93 -8.92
C GLY A 187 -21.34 18.65 -9.62
N ASP A 188 -21.50 17.53 -8.93
CA ASP A 188 -22.49 16.52 -9.32
C ASP A 188 -23.63 16.47 -8.29
N PRO A 189 -24.85 16.95 -8.63
CA PRO A 189 -25.98 16.94 -7.70
C PRO A 189 -26.49 15.53 -7.37
N LEU A 190 -26.10 14.50 -8.14
CA LEU A 190 -26.49 13.11 -7.92
C LEU A 190 -25.50 12.36 -7.02
N GLN A 191 -24.24 12.81 -6.96
CA GLN A 191 -23.18 12.18 -6.18
C GLN A 191 -22.29 13.24 -5.52
N PRO A 192 -22.79 13.96 -4.49
CA PRO A 192 -22.12 15.14 -3.96
C PRO A 192 -20.79 14.84 -3.28
N THR A 193 -20.54 13.59 -2.88
CA THR A 193 -19.28 13.22 -2.20
C THR A 193 -18.15 12.86 -3.16
N VAL A 194 -18.44 12.53 -4.42
CA VAL A 194 -17.43 12.17 -5.41
C VAL A 194 -16.68 13.43 -5.83
N LEU A 195 -15.35 13.37 -5.83
CA LEU A 195 -14.51 14.51 -6.20
C LEU A 195 -14.10 14.43 -7.67
N ARG A 196 -14.17 15.55 -8.39
CA ARG A 196 -13.67 15.64 -9.77
C ARG A 196 -12.14 15.60 -9.77
N ASN A 197 -11.57 15.27 -10.93
CA ASN A 197 -10.14 15.39 -11.16
C ASN A 197 -9.69 16.86 -11.15
N ASN A 198 -8.39 17.05 -10.94
CA ASN A 198 -7.74 18.33 -11.12
C ASN A 198 -7.93 18.85 -12.56
N VAL A 199 -8.06 20.16 -12.71
CA VAL A 199 -8.15 20.84 -14.01
C VAL A 199 -6.78 21.38 -14.37
N GLY A 200 -6.39 21.28 -15.65
CA GLY A 200 -5.13 21.87 -16.15
C GLY A 200 -3.98 20.89 -16.31
N ALA A 201 -4.20 19.58 -16.09
CA ALA A 201 -3.21 18.55 -16.39
C ALA A 201 -2.80 18.62 -17.88
N ASP A 202 -1.50 18.75 -18.13
CA ASP A 202 -0.93 18.84 -19.48
C ASP A 202 -1.01 17.50 -20.21
N ASP A 203 -0.88 16.40 -19.47
CA ASP A 203 -0.84 15.03 -19.99
C ASP A 203 -1.97 14.17 -19.39
N ALA A 204 -2.51 13.25 -20.19
CA ALA A 204 -3.65 12.44 -19.74
C ALA A 204 -3.24 11.45 -18.62
N GLU A 205 -1.97 11.08 -18.56
CA GLU A 205 -1.34 10.24 -17.54
C GLU A 205 -1.26 10.93 -16.17
N GLU A 206 -1.30 12.26 -16.14
CA GLU A 206 -1.31 13.06 -14.92
C GLU A 206 -2.72 13.23 -14.35
N SER A 207 -3.73 12.95 -15.18
CA SER A 207 -5.13 12.97 -14.75
C SER A 207 -5.45 11.85 -13.75
N GLY A 208 -6.55 12.01 -13.01
CA GLY A 208 -6.93 11.12 -11.93
C GLY A 208 -6.11 11.37 -10.67
N HIS A 209 -6.76 11.23 -9.52
CA HIS A 209 -6.10 11.39 -8.23
C HIS A 209 -5.16 10.23 -7.95
N LYS A 210 -4.09 10.51 -7.21
CA LYS A 210 -3.03 9.56 -6.85
C LYS A 210 -2.97 9.42 -5.35
N GLY A 211 -2.43 8.31 -4.85
CA GLY A 211 -2.26 8.16 -3.40
C GLY A 211 -1.58 6.87 -2.97
N PHE A 212 -1.61 6.67 -1.65
CA PHE A 212 -1.03 5.51 -0.97
C PHE A 212 -2.11 4.81 -0.15
N ASN A 213 -2.21 3.48 -0.28
CA ASN A 213 -3.09 2.65 0.57
C ASN A 213 -4.53 3.21 0.68
N TYR A 214 -5.11 3.60 -0.45
CA TYR A 214 -6.45 4.17 -0.63
C TYR A 214 -6.66 5.55 -0.01
N ARG A 215 -5.57 6.27 0.29
CA ARG A 215 -5.61 7.62 0.87
C ARG A 215 -4.67 8.56 0.15
N THR A 216 -5.01 9.84 0.16
CA THR A 216 -4.24 10.89 -0.49
C THR A 216 -4.38 12.18 0.31
N GLU A 217 -3.34 13.02 0.27
CA GLU A 217 -3.31 14.33 0.93
C GLU A 217 -2.91 15.42 -0.09
N PRO A 218 -3.76 15.72 -1.08
CA PRO A 218 -3.42 16.68 -2.11
C PRO A 218 -3.31 18.10 -1.53
N LEU A 219 -2.39 18.90 -2.06
CA LEU A 219 -2.09 20.21 -1.48
C LEU A 219 -3.25 21.21 -1.63
N TRP A 220 -4.08 21.06 -2.66
CA TRP A 220 -5.32 21.84 -2.78
C TRP A 220 -6.25 21.63 -1.57
N ALA A 221 -6.26 20.44 -0.97
CA ALA A 221 -7.11 20.14 0.19
C ALA A 221 -6.60 20.90 1.42
N ARG A 222 -5.27 20.98 1.60
CA ARG A 222 -4.64 21.76 2.67
C ARG A 222 -4.80 23.27 2.47
N LEU A 223 -4.87 23.72 1.23
CA LEU A 223 -5.20 25.09 0.85
C LEU A 223 -6.69 25.42 1.02
N GLY A 224 -7.54 24.42 1.27
CA GLY A 224 -8.98 24.61 1.49
C GLY A 224 -9.73 25.02 0.22
N VAL A 225 -9.26 24.60 -0.95
CA VAL A 225 -9.92 24.85 -2.25
C VAL A 225 -10.34 23.52 -2.88
N ALA A 226 -11.28 23.57 -3.83
CA ALA A 226 -11.75 22.38 -4.54
C ALA A 226 -10.70 21.87 -5.55
N PRO A 227 -10.71 20.58 -5.94
CA PRO A 227 -9.74 20.03 -6.90
C PRO A 227 -9.76 20.73 -8.26
N GLU A 228 -10.88 21.35 -8.64
CA GLU A 228 -11.04 22.07 -9.91
C GLU A 228 -10.53 23.53 -9.85
N PHE A 229 -10.02 23.97 -8.70
CA PHE A 229 -9.40 25.28 -8.58
C PHE A 229 -8.21 25.39 -9.54
N ASP A 230 -8.09 26.54 -10.22
CA ASP A 230 -7.08 26.75 -11.25
C ASP A 230 -5.66 26.51 -10.69
N GLU A 231 -4.94 25.58 -11.31
CA GLU A 231 -3.60 25.19 -10.90
C GLU A 231 -2.61 26.35 -10.93
N ASN A 232 -2.77 27.28 -11.88
CA ASN A 232 -1.91 28.46 -11.94
C ASN A 232 -2.14 29.40 -10.75
N ALA A 233 -3.39 29.53 -10.30
CA ALA A 233 -3.76 30.35 -9.16
C ALA A 233 -3.38 29.73 -7.80
N LEU A 234 -3.08 28.43 -7.74
CA LEU A 234 -2.60 27.77 -6.50
C LEU A 234 -1.25 28.36 -6.05
N ASN A 235 -0.44 28.85 -6.99
CA ASN A 235 0.83 29.52 -6.71
C ASN A 235 0.67 30.89 -6.02
N ASP A 236 -0.49 31.53 -6.16
CA ASP A 236 -0.79 32.82 -5.53
C ASP A 236 -1.29 32.67 -4.08
N LEU A 237 -1.62 31.45 -3.65
CA LEU A 237 -2.03 31.16 -2.28
C LEU A 237 -0.82 31.03 -1.34
N GLN A 238 -1.07 31.18 -0.03
CA GLN A 238 -0.02 31.06 0.97
C GLN A 238 0.39 29.58 1.17
N GLN A 239 1.65 29.26 0.85
CA GLN A 239 2.16 27.88 0.86
C GLN A 239 3.13 27.55 2.03
N ARG A 240 3.50 28.54 2.86
CA ARG A 240 4.59 28.42 3.85
C ARG A 240 4.51 27.23 4.82
N ASP A 241 3.30 26.76 5.14
CA ASP A 241 3.06 25.75 6.18
C ASP A 241 2.32 24.52 5.65
N LEU A 242 2.28 24.31 4.32
CA LEU A 242 1.45 23.27 3.70
C LEU A 242 1.72 21.86 4.25
N LEU A 243 2.98 21.50 4.47
CA LEU A 243 3.33 20.18 4.98
C LEU A 243 3.33 20.11 6.52
N SER A 244 2.97 21.20 7.21
CA SER A 244 3.02 21.27 8.66
C SER A 244 1.85 20.55 9.32
N SER A 245 2.15 19.44 10.01
CA SER A 245 1.16 18.77 10.86
C SER A 245 0.69 19.63 12.04
N LEU A 246 1.43 20.66 12.44
CA LEU A 246 0.99 21.58 13.50
C LEU A 246 -0.17 22.48 13.04
N VAL A 247 -0.25 22.77 11.73
CA VAL A 247 -1.29 23.61 11.14
C VAL A 247 -2.46 22.78 10.63
N HIS A 248 -2.17 21.67 9.95
CA HIS A 248 -3.18 20.87 9.23
C HIS A 248 -3.50 19.52 9.89
N GLY A 249 -2.74 19.11 10.91
CA GLY A 249 -2.74 17.74 11.40
C GLY A 249 -1.92 16.80 10.51
N ASP A 250 -1.79 15.55 10.95
CA ASP A 250 -1.15 14.50 10.16
C ASP A 250 -1.87 14.31 8.81
N PRO A 251 -1.13 13.98 7.73
CA PRO A 251 -1.75 13.77 6.42
C PRO A 251 -2.71 12.59 6.46
N ALA A 252 -3.70 12.59 5.55
CA ALA A 252 -4.65 11.48 5.42
C ALA A 252 -3.95 10.19 4.95
N THR A 253 -2.86 10.30 4.18
CA THR A 253 -1.98 9.18 3.84
C THR A 253 -1.41 8.51 5.10
N PRO A 254 -0.99 7.23 5.05
CA PRO A 254 -0.42 6.56 6.20
C PRO A 254 0.73 7.33 6.88
N VAL A 255 0.68 7.42 8.21
CA VAL A 255 1.81 7.84 9.05
C VAL A 255 2.49 6.59 9.58
N PHE A 256 3.65 6.29 9.03
CA PHE A 256 4.50 5.19 9.44
C PHE A 256 5.28 5.56 10.69
N ARG A 257 5.42 4.62 11.64
CA ARG A 257 6.04 4.88 12.95
C ARG A 257 7.18 3.91 13.21
N ALA A 258 8.29 4.42 13.73
CA ALA A 258 9.45 3.64 14.15
C ALA A 258 10.09 4.27 15.39
N GLU A 259 10.79 3.46 16.17
CA GLU A 259 11.64 3.95 17.25
C GLU A 259 13.02 4.37 16.71
N PRO A 260 13.72 5.30 17.38
CA PRO A 260 15.04 5.75 16.94
C PRO A 260 16.05 4.60 16.81
N GLY A 261 16.55 4.36 15.60
CA GLY A 261 17.50 3.30 15.29
C GLY A 261 16.90 1.95 14.90
N ASP A 262 15.57 1.83 14.80
CA ASP A 262 14.93 0.64 14.22
C ASP A 262 15.47 0.39 12.80
N ASN A 263 15.86 -0.85 12.50
CA ASN A 263 16.14 -1.24 11.12
C ASN A 263 14.86 -1.10 10.31
N LEU A 264 14.93 -0.46 9.15
CA LEU A 264 13.75 -0.22 8.32
C LEU A 264 13.73 -1.13 7.10
N ARG A 265 12.53 -1.58 6.73
CA ARG A 265 12.23 -2.09 5.39
C ARG A 265 10.99 -1.40 4.86
N VAL A 266 11.12 -0.72 3.73
CA VAL A 266 10.01 -0.02 3.06
C VAL A 266 9.66 -0.77 1.79
N ARG A 267 8.43 -1.28 1.70
CA ARG A 267 7.89 -2.02 0.57
C ARG A 267 7.07 -1.06 -0.27
N VAL A 268 7.42 -0.89 -1.54
CA VAL A 268 6.72 0.02 -2.45
C VAL A 268 6.15 -0.78 -3.61
N LEU A 269 4.85 -0.70 -3.83
CA LEU A 269 4.11 -1.50 -4.79
C LEU A 269 3.28 -0.59 -5.68
N LEU A 270 3.25 -0.84 -7.00
CA LEU A 270 2.30 -0.22 -7.92
C LEU A 270 1.62 -1.35 -8.73
N PRO A 271 0.57 -2.01 -8.20
CA PRO A 271 -0.02 -3.18 -8.85
C PRO A 271 -0.66 -2.89 -10.20
N SER A 272 -1.18 -1.69 -10.36
CA SER A 272 -1.83 -1.17 -11.56
C SER A 272 -1.70 0.35 -11.58
N GLY A 273 -1.78 0.96 -12.76
CA GLY A 273 -1.72 2.41 -12.92
C GLY A 273 -1.40 2.82 -14.35
N HIS A 274 -1.03 4.08 -14.51
CA HIS A 274 -0.68 4.74 -15.75
C HIS A 274 0.73 4.37 -16.24
N PRO A 275 1.03 4.65 -17.52
CA PRO A 275 2.37 4.45 -18.06
C PRO A 275 3.40 5.47 -17.51
N ARG A 276 2.96 6.61 -16.98
CA ARG A 276 3.86 7.59 -16.35
C ARG A 276 4.31 7.06 -15.00
N GLN A 277 5.62 7.12 -14.79
CA GLN A 277 6.27 6.39 -13.71
C GLN A 277 6.41 7.26 -12.46
N HIS A 278 6.32 6.60 -11.31
CA HIS A 278 6.57 7.18 -10.00
C HIS A 278 8.05 7.10 -9.63
N ALA A 279 8.46 7.99 -8.72
CA ALA A 279 9.77 7.93 -8.10
C ALA A 279 9.65 8.27 -6.63
N VAL A 280 9.91 7.33 -5.73
CA VAL A 280 9.68 7.54 -4.30
C VAL A 280 10.98 7.85 -3.56
N GLY A 281 10.91 8.77 -2.61
CA GLY A 281 12.01 9.16 -1.73
C GLY A 281 11.60 9.18 -0.27
N LEU A 282 12.56 8.92 0.62
CA LEU A 282 12.43 9.16 2.06
C LEU A 282 13.53 10.15 2.46
N THR A 283 13.15 11.32 2.93
CA THR A 283 14.11 12.37 3.31
C THR A 283 15.10 11.87 4.35
N GLY A 284 16.39 12.17 4.15
CA GLY A 284 17.47 11.77 5.08
C GLY A 284 17.87 10.29 5.00
N ALA A 285 17.14 9.47 4.25
CA ALA A 285 17.47 8.06 4.05
C ALA A 285 18.19 7.83 2.72
N LYS A 286 19.00 6.78 2.69
CA LYS A 286 19.58 6.20 1.48
C LYS A 286 19.64 4.69 1.64
N TRP A 287 19.58 3.95 0.54
CA TRP A 287 19.58 2.49 0.53
C TRP A 287 20.36 1.96 -0.67
N PRO A 288 20.87 0.71 -0.61
CA PRO A 288 21.53 0.08 -1.75
C PRO A 288 20.53 -0.13 -2.90
N VAL A 289 20.97 0.07 -4.15
CA VAL A 289 20.11 -0.11 -5.34
C VAL A 289 19.68 -1.58 -5.53
N ALA A 290 20.53 -2.52 -5.16
CA ALA A 290 20.23 -3.95 -5.18
C ALA A 290 20.07 -4.47 -3.75
N THR A 291 18.98 -5.18 -3.49
CA THR A 291 18.63 -5.68 -2.14
C THR A 291 18.87 -7.17 -1.96
N ALA A 292 19.26 -7.90 -3.02
CA ALA A 292 19.75 -9.26 -2.88
C ALA A 292 21.05 -9.26 -2.05
N GLN A 293 21.02 -9.86 -0.87
CA GLN A 293 22.09 -9.72 0.12
C GLN A 293 23.43 -10.30 -0.36
N THR A 294 23.38 -11.43 -1.09
CA THR A 294 24.57 -12.22 -1.47
C THR A 294 24.71 -12.38 -3.00
N GLY A 295 24.34 -11.35 -3.77
CA GLY A 295 24.43 -11.37 -5.24
C GLY A 295 23.29 -12.15 -5.92
N SER A 296 23.47 -12.52 -7.20
CA SER A 296 22.39 -12.99 -8.09
C SER A 296 21.69 -14.31 -7.69
N PHE A 297 22.23 -15.05 -6.72
CA PHE A 297 21.64 -16.29 -6.20
C PHE A 297 21.10 -16.14 -4.77
N SER A 298 21.02 -14.92 -4.25
CA SER A 298 20.54 -14.68 -2.90
C SER A 298 19.08 -15.07 -2.75
N GLN A 299 18.76 -15.74 -1.64
CA GLN A 299 17.41 -16.15 -1.26
C GLN A 299 16.80 -15.19 -0.22
N VAL A 300 17.57 -14.19 0.19
CA VAL A 300 17.25 -13.26 1.27
C VAL A 300 17.52 -11.82 0.84
N LEU A 301 16.73 -10.90 1.36
CA LEU A 301 16.90 -9.48 1.14
C LEU A 301 17.71 -8.87 2.29
N GLY A 302 18.63 -7.98 1.97
CA GLY A 302 19.48 -7.34 2.96
C GLY A 302 20.29 -6.20 2.39
N ALA A 303 21.01 -5.50 3.27
CA ALA A 303 22.00 -4.53 2.83
C ALA A 303 23.06 -5.24 1.98
N ASN A 304 23.40 -4.63 0.85
CA ASN A 304 24.42 -5.11 -0.06
C ASN A 304 25.47 -4.01 -0.25
N ASP A 305 26.66 -4.20 0.30
CA ASP A 305 27.73 -3.18 0.29
C ASP A 305 28.46 -3.09 -1.06
N SER A 306 28.11 -3.95 -2.02
CA SER A 306 28.75 -4.01 -3.35
C SER A 306 28.04 -3.19 -4.43
N THR A 307 27.00 -2.44 -4.06
CA THR A 307 26.22 -1.58 -4.96
C THR A 307 26.23 -0.13 -4.52
N PHE A 308 25.86 0.76 -5.44
CA PHE A 308 25.70 2.17 -5.14
C PHE A 308 24.48 2.39 -4.25
N TYR A 309 24.51 3.48 -3.49
CA TYR A 309 23.39 3.93 -2.70
C TYR A 309 22.58 4.97 -3.46
N THR A 310 21.27 4.94 -3.29
CA THR A 310 20.33 5.96 -3.80
C THR A 310 19.47 6.48 -2.66
N GLY A 311 18.95 7.71 -2.79
CA GLY A 311 17.93 8.28 -1.90
C GLY A 311 16.52 8.29 -2.52
N SER A 312 16.40 7.76 -3.74
CA SER A 312 15.16 7.70 -4.50
C SER A 312 15.09 6.40 -5.29
N ASP A 313 13.92 5.76 -5.31
CA ASP A 313 13.62 4.62 -6.16
C ASP A 313 12.67 5.05 -7.27
N GLY A 314 13.23 5.19 -8.47
CA GLY A 314 12.53 5.65 -9.66
C GLY A 314 12.07 4.51 -10.56
N GLY A 315 11.35 4.88 -11.63
CA GLY A 315 10.87 3.94 -12.63
C GLY A 315 9.84 2.95 -12.07
N LEU A 316 9.07 3.38 -11.08
CA LEU A 316 7.93 2.65 -10.54
C LEU A 316 6.78 2.75 -11.54
N ALA A 317 6.67 1.75 -12.41
CA ALA A 317 5.60 1.59 -13.38
C ALA A 317 4.58 0.54 -12.91
N ALA A 318 3.41 0.52 -13.54
CA ALA A 318 2.40 -0.51 -13.29
C ALA A 318 2.98 -1.93 -13.33
N GLY A 319 2.71 -2.69 -12.27
CA GLY A 319 3.24 -4.04 -12.05
C GLY A 319 4.63 -4.11 -11.44
N LYS A 320 5.30 -2.99 -11.12
CA LYS A 320 6.58 -3.01 -10.39
C LYS A 320 6.37 -3.01 -8.88
N ALA A 321 7.26 -3.69 -8.16
CA ALA A 321 7.40 -3.59 -6.73
C ALA A 321 8.88 -3.43 -6.38
N SER A 322 9.16 -2.73 -5.30
CA SER A 322 10.50 -2.42 -4.80
C SER A 322 10.57 -2.66 -3.30
N ASN A 323 11.73 -3.13 -2.87
CA ASN A 323 12.07 -3.33 -1.46
C ASN A 323 13.21 -2.37 -1.14
N LEU A 324 12.96 -1.37 -0.29
CA LEU A 324 13.96 -0.40 0.13
C LEU A 324 14.46 -0.79 1.52
N ILE A 325 15.77 -0.76 1.73
CA ILE A 325 16.40 -1.08 3.01
C ILE A 325 17.27 0.12 3.42
N PRO A 326 16.67 1.15 4.06
CA PRO A 326 17.40 2.32 4.51
C PRO A 326 18.61 1.98 5.39
N LEU A 327 19.75 2.58 5.07
CA LEU A 327 20.94 2.50 5.90
C LEU A 327 20.74 3.19 7.24
N HIS A 328 21.30 2.61 8.29
CA HIS A 328 21.29 3.14 9.66
C HIS A 328 19.90 3.23 10.33
N GLY A 329 18.85 2.73 9.66
CA GLY A 329 17.52 2.65 10.25
C GLY A 329 16.84 4.01 10.45
N ALA A 330 15.82 4.02 11.31
CA ALA A 330 15.01 5.18 11.65
C ALA A 330 15.85 6.28 12.31
N GLY A 331 15.73 7.51 11.80
CA GLY A 331 16.51 8.66 12.28
C GLY A 331 17.95 8.70 11.75
N GLY A 332 18.35 7.74 10.91
CA GLY A 332 19.68 7.66 10.32
C GLY A 332 20.80 7.40 11.34
N PRO A 333 22.07 7.69 11.01
CA PRO A 333 23.23 7.31 11.84
C PRO A 333 23.24 8.00 13.22
N PHE A 334 22.48 9.08 13.39
CA PHE A 334 22.37 9.83 14.63
C PHE A 334 21.05 9.57 15.36
N LYS A 335 20.19 8.68 14.84
CA LYS A 335 18.89 8.33 15.44
C LYS A 335 18.05 9.55 15.78
N VAL A 336 18.02 10.52 14.86
CA VAL A 336 17.32 11.79 15.08
C VAL A 336 15.82 11.52 15.11
N GLU A 337 15.17 12.01 16.15
CA GLU A 337 13.71 11.98 16.25
C GLU A 337 13.08 13.06 15.38
N GLY A 338 11.87 12.78 14.90
CA GLY A 338 11.08 13.73 14.13
C GLY A 338 10.30 13.08 13.00
N ASP A 339 9.68 13.95 12.21
CA ASP A 339 8.90 13.55 11.03
C ASP A 339 9.76 13.66 9.78
N TYR A 340 9.85 12.54 9.06
CA TYR A 340 10.58 12.42 7.80
C TYR A 340 9.58 12.31 6.64
N LEU A 341 9.78 13.11 5.61
CA LEU A 341 8.90 13.11 4.44
C LEU A 341 9.15 11.85 3.59
N LEU A 342 8.10 11.07 3.39
CA LEU A 342 8.02 10.00 2.40
C LEU A 342 7.17 10.52 1.24
N TYR A 343 7.68 10.54 0.01
CA TYR A 343 7.01 11.26 -1.07
C TYR A 343 7.37 10.73 -2.46
N ASP A 344 6.50 10.99 -3.42
CA ASP A 344 6.88 10.96 -4.83
C ASP A 344 7.70 12.21 -5.17
N GLN A 345 8.87 12.03 -5.76
CA GLN A 345 9.80 13.08 -6.13
C GLN A 345 9.32 13.94 -7.30
N ALA A 346 8.42 13.42 -8.14
CA ALA A 346 7.77 14.24 -9.15
C ALA A 346 6.84 15.23 -8.45
N SER A 347 7.12 16.52 -8.61
CA SER A 347 6.40 17.60 -7.94
C SER A 347 4.89 17.54 -8.18
N ILE A 348 4.47 17.14 -9.39
CA ILE A 348 3.07 16.95 -9.77
C ILE A 348 2.36 15.90 -8.91
N TYR A 349 3.03 14.81 -8.55
CA TYR A 349 2.44 13.73 -7.76
C TYR A 349 2.50 14.03 -6.26
N LEU A 350 3.57 14.67 -5.78
CA LEU A 350 3.59 15.23 -4.43
C LEU A 350 2.43 16.23 -4.26
N TYR A 351 2.24 17.13 -5.22
CA TYR A 351 1.15 18.09 -5.24
C TYR A 351 -0.22 17.39 -5.24
N GLY A 352 -0.34 16.34 -6.05
CA GLY A 352 -1.51 15.46 -6.14
C GLY A 352 -1.74 14.54 -4.94
N GLY A 353 -0.91 14.61 -3.89
CA GLY A 353 -1.15 13.97 -2.60
C GLY A 353 -0.44 12.64 -2.36
N THR A 354 0.56 12.30 -3.18
CA THR A 354 1.46 11.14 -2.94
C THR A 354 2.64 11.52 -2.05
N TRP A 355 2.33 11.93 -0.83
CA TRP A 355 3.32 12.15 0.22
C TRP A 355 2.73 11.74 1.57
N GLY A 356 3.60 11.47 2.54
CA GLY A 356 3.25 11.02 3.88
C GLY A 356 4.44 11.15 4.81
N LEU A 357 4.33 10.58 6.02
CA LEU A 357 5.33 10.74 7.06
C LEU A 357 5.86 9.39 7.55
N VAL A 358 7.16 9.32 7.78
CA VAL A 358 7.77 8.37 8.71
C VAL A 358 8.09 9.16 9.98
N ARG A 359 7.34 8.91 11.05
CA ARG A 359 7.53 9.50 12.36
C ARG A 359 8.45 8.63 13.20
N VAL A 360 9.59 9.19 13.58
CA VAL A 360 10.59 8.55 14.44
C VAL A 360 10.49 9.17 15.82
N ALA A 361 10.04 8.39 16.80
CA ALA A 361 9.90 8.82 18.18
C ALA A 361 9.86 7.59 19.10
N GLU A 362 10.33 7.74 20.35
CA GLU A 362 10.13 6.70 21.36
C GLU A 362 8.62 6.45 21.59
N THR A 363 8.23 5.18 21.66
CA THR A 363 6.87 4.81 22.05
C THR A 363 6.66 5.23 23.50
N PRO A 364 5.61 5.99 23.87
CA PRO A 364 5.30 6.22 25.25
C PRO A 364 5.06 4.87 25.92
N VAL A 365 5.88 4.49 26.89
CA VAL A 365 5.59 3.35 27.75
C VAL A 365 4.23 3.62 28.36
N LEU A 366 3.20 2.88 27.93
CA LEU A 366 1.92 2.90 28.63
C LEU A 366 2.21 2.46 30.06
N ALA A 367 2.20 3.42 30.98
CA ALA A 367 2.30 3.15 32.40
C ALA A 367 1.24 2.09 32.72
N GLY A 368 1.71 0.95 33.23
CA GLY A 368 0.91 -0.25 33.39
C GLY A 368 -0.45 0.04 34.02
N ALA A 369 -1.46 -0.64 33.51
CA ALA A 369 -2.69 -0.83 34.25
C ALA A 369 -2.30 -1.37 35.63
N SER A 370 -2.33 -0.50 36.64
CA SER A 370 -2.21 -0.91 38.03
C SER A 370 -3.35 -1.87 38.29
N GLU A 371 -3.00 -3.11 38.66
CA GLU A 371 -3.91 -4.07 39.24
C GLU A 371 -4.78 -3.37 40.28
N GLY A 372 -6.06 -3.21 39.96
CA GLY A 372 -7.09 -2.78 40.88
C GLY A 372 -7.33 -3.90 41.85
N ASP A 373 -6.81 -3.72 43.06
CA ASP A 373 -6.97 -4.53 44.25
C ASP A 373 -8.46 -4.94 44.46
N ASP A 374 -8.69 -6.25 44.46
CA ASP A 374 -9.94 -6.90 44.83
C ASP A 374 -10.18 -6.69 46.34
N GLY A 375 -10.93 -5.64 46.68
CA GLY A 375 -11.37 -5.33 48.03
C GLY A 375 -12.89 -5.39 48.16
N GLY A 376 -13.47 -6.58 48.12
CA GLY A 376 -14.89 -6.78 48.41
C GLY A 376 -15.23 -6.58 49.90
N ALA A 377 -16.27 -5.78 50.19
CA ALA A 377 -17.04 -5.88 51.42
C ALA A 377 -18.45 -5.27 51.26
N THR A 378 -19.43 -6.18 51.09
CA THR A 378 -20.76 -6.23 51.74
C THR A 378 -21.75 -5.06 51.70
N ALA A 379 -22.96 -5.44 51.30
CA ALA A 379 -24.21 -4.69 51.28
C ALA A 379 -24.68 -4.15 52.65
N SER A 380 -25.38 -3.01 52.61
CA SER A 380 -26.62 -2.81 53.36
C SER A 380 -27.56 -1.87 52.60
N SER A 381 -28.74 -2.39 52.29
CA SER A 381 -29.96 -1.64 52.00
C SER A 381 -30.32 -0.71 53.15
N ASP A 382 -30.74 0.52 52.85
CA ASP A 382 -31.79 1.20 53.61
C ASP A 382 -32.48 2.25 52.72
N GLU A 383 -33.80 2.06 52.56
CA GLU A 383 -34.75 3.09 52.14
C GLU A 383 -34.87 4.16 53.24
N ALA A 384 -34.88 5.43 52.86
CA ALA A 384 -35.71 6.45 53.52
C ALA A 384 -35.89 7.67 52.61
N SER A 385 -37.16 7.91 52.28
CA SER A 385 -37.80 9.16 51.87
C SER A 385 -37.44 10.36 52.76
N GLU A 386 -37.29 11.56 52.18
CA GLU A 386 -38.10 12.75 52.52
C GLU A 386 -37.77 13.99 51.66
N GLU A 387 -38.76 14.87 51.61
CA GLU A 387 -39.02 16.03 50.74
C GLU A 387 -37.98 17.17 50.78
N ARG A 388 -37.73 17.80 49.63
CA ARG A 388 -38.34 19.11 49.26
C ARG A 388 -38.06 19.52 47.81
#